data_AF-A0A0D6ABD1-F1
#
_entry.id   AF-A0A0D6ABD1-F1
#
_cell.length_a   1.000
_cell.length_b   1.000
_cell.length_c   1.000
_cell.angle_alpha   90.00
_cell.angle_beta   90.00
_cell.angle_gamma   90.00
#
_symmetry.space_group_name_H-M   'P 1'
#
loop_
_entity.id
_entity.type
_entity.pdbx_description
1 polymer ?
#
loop_
_entity_poly.entity_id
_entity_poly.type
_entity_poly.pdbx_seq_one_letter_code
_entity_poly.pdbx_strand_id
1 'polypeptide(L)'
;MKCPECGSKNINKNGIKKGKQNHICVHCRGQFIAPEQLSGKGYSDDLRKECLKMYVNGMGFRAIGRIKQVHHTTIISWVKAVGQILPQSYHPETLPEVGELDELQTFVGSKKNQSGDGQR
;
A
#
# COMPACT_ATOMS: atom_id res chain seq x y z
N MET A 1 -18.61 20.97 -4.14
CA MET A 1 -17.57 20.43 -3.22
C MET A 1 -18.24 19.96 -1.93
N LYS A 2 -17.84 18.80 -1.41
CA LYS A 2 -18.26 18.30 -0.09
C LYS A 2 -17.02 18.04 0.76
N CYS A 3 -17.12 18.20 2.07
CA CYS A 3 -16.04 17.83 2.98
C CYS A 3 -15.81 16.32 2.90
N PRO A 4 -14.57 15.83 2.69
CA PRO A 4 -14.27 14.41 2.59
C PRO A 4 -14.43 13.66 3.93
N GLU A 5 -14.45 14.40 5.04
CA GLU A 5 -14.52 13.83 6.39
C GLU A 5 -15.96 13.72 6.90
N CYS A 6 -16.79 14.77 6.71
CA CYS A 6 -18.16 14.83 7.24
C CYS A 6 -19.26 15.01 6.17
N GLY A 7 -18.91 15.11 4.88
CA GLY A 7 -19.88 15.26 3.79
C GLY A 7 -20.58 16.62 3.69
N SER A 8 -20.36 17.54 4.63
CA SER A 8 -20.99 18.87 4.63
C SER A 8 -20.62 19.70 3.39
N LYS A 9 -21.58 20.52 2.93
CA LYS A 9 -21.40 21.47 1.82
C LYS A 9 -20.88 22.83 2.27
N ASN A 10 -20.84 23.08 3.59
CA ASN A 10 -20.46 24.38 4.13
C ASN A 10 -18.94 24.48 4.27
N ILE A 11 -18.28 25.06 3.25
CA ILE A 11 -16.84 25.02 3.06
C ILE A 11 -16.32 26.39 2.63
N ASN A 12 -15.28 26.86 3.31
CA ASN A 12 -14.62 28.13 3.02
C ASN A 12 -13.23 27.90 2.43
N LYS A 13 -12.71 28.88 1.70
CA LYS A 13 -11.30 28.91 1.26
C LYS A 13 -10.40 29.14 2.49
N ASN A 14 -9.27 28.45 2.56
CA ASN A 14 -8.33 28.47 3.69
C ASN A 14 -6.88 28.55 3.22
N GLY A 15 -6.56 29.59 2.45
CA GLY A 15 -5.22 29.81 1.90
C GLY A 15 -4.79 28.78 0.84
N ILE A 16 -3.49 28.67 0.63
CA ILE A 16 -2.88 27.80 -0.39
C ILE A 16 -1.96 26.80 0.31
N LYS A 17 -2.07 25.51 -0.02
CA LYS A 17 -1.22 24.43 0.51
C LYS A 17 -0.63 23.64 -0.66
N LYS A 18 0.70 23.45 -0.67
CA LYS A 18 1.43 22.78 -1.76
C LYS A 18 1.12 23.35 -3.16
N GLY A 19 0.95 24.67 -3.26
CA GLY A 19 0.61 25.38 -4.50
C GLY A 19 -0.83 25.18 -4.98
N LYS A 20 -1.70 24.53 -4.19
CA LYS A 20 -3.10 24.26 -4.53
C LYS A 20 -4.02 24.97 -3.52
N GLN A 21 -5.23 25.33 -3.95
CA GLN A 21 -6.21 25.96 -3.06
C GLN A 21 -6.54 24.99 -1.91
N ASN A 22 -6.39 25.47 -0.68
CA ASN A 22 -6.78 24.74 0.52
C ASN A 22 -8.17 25.23 0.98
N HIS A 23 -8.94 24.33 1.57
CA HIS A 23 -10.31 24.56 2.02
C HIS A 23 -10.45 24.14 3.48
N ILE A 24 -11.40 24.74 4.20
CA ILE A 24 -11.77 24.35 5.56
C ILE A 24 -13.28 24.12 5.62
N CYS A 25 -13.68 22.99 6.21
CA CYS A 25 -15.08 22.74 6.50
C CYS A 25 -15.52 23.55 7.71
N VAL A 26 -16.66 24.24 7.62
CA VAL A 26 -17.21 24.99 8.76
C VAL A 26 -17.71 24.06 9.86
N HIS A 27 -18.24 22.89 9.48
CA HIS A 27 -18.86 21.93 10.41
C HIS A 27 -17.82 21.12 11.21
N CYS A 28 -16.92 20.38 10.55
CA CYS A 28 -15.93 19.55 11.25
C CYS A 28 -14.57 20.24 11.45
N ARG A 29 -14.39 21.46 10.91
CA ARG A 29 -13.11 22.21 10.93
C ARG A 29 -11.95 21.50 10.22
N GLY A 30 -12.20 20.36 9.59
CA GLY A 30 -11.24 19.64 8.76
C GLY A 30 -10.77 20.46 7.55
N GLN A 31 -9.46 20.40 7.27
CA GLN A 31 -8.83 21.10 6.16
C GLN A 31 -8.46 20.13 5.04
N PHE A 32 -8.73 20.50 3.80
CA PHE A 32 -8.47 19.63 2.65
C PHE A 32 -8.23 20.43 1.37
N ILE A 33 -7.54 19.81 0.42
CA ILE A 33 -7.42 20.30 -0.96
C ILE A 33 -8.48 19.55 -1.78
N ALA A 34 -9.12 20.23 -2.73
CA ALA A 34 -10.15 19.63 -3.56
C ALA A 34 -9.62 18.39 -4.32
N PRO A 35 -10.37 17.27 -4.38
CA PRO A 35 -9.96 16.06 -5.11
C PRO A 35 -9.57 16.32 -6.56
N GLU A 36 -10.29 17.22 -7.23
CA GLU A 36 -10.02 17.60 -8.62
C GLU A 36 -8.67 18.32 -8.76
N GLN A 37 -8.27 19.04 -7.71
CA GLN A 37 -6.97 19.70 -7.64
C GLN A 37 -5.86 18.75 -7.23
N LEU A 38 -6.15 17.59 -6.63
CA LEU A 38 -5.14 16.58 -6.26
C LEU A 38 -4.52 15.86 -7.47
N SER A 39 -4.92 16.20 -8.69
CA SER A 39 -4.43 15.61 -9.94
C SER A 39 -2.89 15.50 -10.02
N GLY A 40 -2.45 14.31 -10.43
CA GLY A 40 -1.30 14.15 -11.31
C GLY A 40 0.10 13.93 -10.73
N LYS A 41 0.26 13.41 -9.50
CA LYS A 41 1.62 13.11 -8.98
C LYS A 41 1.90 11.64 -8.66
N GLY A 42 0.92 10.75 -8.87
CA GLY A 42 1.10 9.32 -8.68
C GLY A 42 1.40 8.59 -9.98
N TYR A 43 2.09 7.47 -9.89
CA TYR A 43 2.12 6.47 -10.95
C TYR A 43 0.69 5.98 -11.23
N SER A 44 0.38 5.68 -12.49
CA SER A 44 -0.92 5.13 -12.88
C SER A 44 -1.19 3.81 -12.16
N ASP A 45 -2.47 3.53 -11.92
CA ASP A 45 -2.87 2.29 -11.27
C ASP A 45 -2.53 1.06 -12.13
N ASP A 46 -2.53 1.20 -13.46
CA ASP A 46 -2.13 0.13 -14.37
C ASP A 46 -0.65 -0.21 -14.22
N LEU A 47 0.23 0.79 -14.15
CA LEU A 47 1.66 0.57 -13.92
C LEU A 47 1.89 -0.11 -12.56
N ARG A 48 1.15 0.31 -11.53
CA ARG A 48 1.23 -0.31 -10.20
C ARG A 48 0.83 -1.79 -10.26
N LYS A 49 -0.29 -2.10 -10.92
CA LYS A 49 -0.79 -3.48 -11.10
C LYS A 49 0.21 -4.35 -11.86
N GLU A 50 0.83 -3.83 -12.92
CA GLU A 50 1.86 -4.56 -13.67
C GLU A 50 3.10 -4.86 -12.81
N CYS A 51 3.58 -3.88 -12.04
CA CYS A 51 4.70 -4.07 -11.12
C CYS A 51 4.39 -5.16 -10.07
N LEU A 52 3.18 -5.14 -9.52
CA LEU A 52 2.73 -6.13 -8.54
C LEU A 52 2.63 -7.53 -9.16
N LYS A 53 2.09 -7.65 -10.38
CA LYS A 53 2.06 -8.92 -11.12
C LYS A 53 3.47 -9.47 -11.34
N MET A 54 4.42 -8.62 -11.75
CA MET A 54 5.81 -9.05 -11.93
C MET A 54 6.43 -9.58 -10.63
N TYR A 55 6.15 -8.94 -9.49
CA TYR A 55 6.63 -9.38 -8.18
C TYR A 55 6.06 -10.75 -7.77
N VAL A 56 4.75 -10.96 -7.92
CA VAL A 56 4.10 -12.25 -7.62
C VAL A 56 4.63 -13.38 -8.52
N ASN A 57 5.05 -13.06 -9.75
CA ASN A 57 5.72 -14.00 -10.66
C ASN A 57 7.24 -14.16 -10.38
N GLY A 58 7.72 -13.77 -9.20
CA GLY A 58 9.09 -14.03 -8.75
C GLY A 58 10.14 -13.03 -9.19
N MET A 59 9.78 -11.93 -9.86
CA MET A 59 10.77 -10.92 -10.25
C MET A 59 11.25 -10.11 -9.03
N GLY A 60 12.57 -9.95 -8.90
CA GLY A 60 13.16 -9.10 -7.87
C GLY A 60 12.86 -7.61 -8.07
N PHE A 61 12.72 -6.85 -6.98
CA PHE A 61 12.36 -5.42 -7.02
C PHE A 61 13.25 -4.56 -7.93
N ARG A 62 14.56 -4.83 -7.95
CA ARG A 62 15.51 -4.13 -8.83
C ARG A 62 15.31 -4.48 -10.30
N ALA A 63 14.93 -5.72 -10.62
CA ALA A 63 14.65 -6.14 -11.99
C ALA A 63 13.38 -5.46 -12.52
N ILE A 64 12.31 -5.45 -11.71
CA ILE A 64 11.07 -4.74 -12.05
C ILE A 64 11.35 -3.24 -12.24
N GLY A 65 12.15 -2.65 -11.34
CA GLY A 65 12.50 -1.24 -11.44
C GLY A 65 13.25 -0.87 -12.72
N ARG A 66 14.15 -1.74 -13.21
CA ARG A 66 14.83 -1.56 -14.49
C ARG A 66 13.88 -1.65 -15.69
N ILE A 67 12.90 -2.56 -15.66
CA ILE A 67 11.95 -2.74 -16.77
C ILE A 67 10.93 -1.61 -16.83
N LYS A 68 10.36 -1.24 -15.69
CA LYS A 68 9.29 -0.25 -15.59
C LYS A 68 9.79 1.18 -15.38
N GLN A 69 11.10 1.38 -15.26
CA GLN A 69 11.73 2.67 -14.96
C GLN A 69 11.15 3.31 -13.68
N VAL A 70 10.84 2.46 -12.70
CA VAL A 70 10.34 2.86 -11.38
C VAL A 70 11.40 2.56 -10.34
N HIS A 71 11.63 3.49 -9.42
CA HIS A 71 12.58 3.23 -8.34
C HIS A 71 12.12 2.04 -7.48
N HIS A 72 13.02 1.09 -7.22
CA HIS A 72 12.70 -0.17 -6.52
C HIS A 72 12.07 0.03 -5.14
N THR A 73 12.37 1.12 -4.43
CA THR A 73 11.73 1.44 -3.13
C THR A 73 10.25 1.78 -3.27
N THR A 74 9.84 2.38 -4.39
CA THR A 74 8.43 2.64 -4.69
C THR A 74 7.66 1.33 -4.85
N ILE A 75 8.27 0.35 -5.53
CA ILE A 75 7.68 -0.99 -5.72
C ILE A 75 7.55 -1.70 -4.37
N ILE A 76 8.59 -1.63 -3.52
CA ILE A 76 8.54 -2.17 -2.15
C ILE A 76 7.40 -1.53 -1.35
N SER A 77 7.22 -0.21 -1.46
CA SER A 77 6.12 0.50 -0.79
C SER A 77 4.75 -0.01 -1.23
N TRP A 78 4.54 -0.23 -2.53
CA TRP A 78 3.28 -0.79 -3.04
C TRP A 78 3.03 -2.22 -2.56
N VAL A 79 4.05 -3.07 -2.55
CA VAL A 79 3.93 -4.44 -2.03
C VAL A 79 3.55 -4.42 -0.55
N LYS A 80 4.19 -3.56 0.26
CA LYS A 80 3.84 -3.40 1.68
C LYS A 80 2.40 -2.91 1.88
N ALA A 81 1.96 -1.94 1.09
CA ALA A 81 0.60 -1.41 1.17
C ALA A 81 -0.44 -2.49 0.86
N VAL A 82 -0.20 -3.34 -0.14
CA VAL A 82 -1.07 -4.48 -0.43
C VAL A 82 -1.01 -5.51 0.71
N GLY A 83 0.17 -5.81 1.22
CA GLY A 83 0.35 -6.74 2.35
C GLY A 83 -0.39 -6.32 3.62
N GLN A 84 -0.62 -5.03 3.85
CA GLN A 84 -1.41 -4.53 4.99
C GLN A 84 -2.92 -4.75 4.84
N ILE A 85 -3.41 -4.92 3.61
CA ILE A 85 -4.83 -5.14 3.33
C ILE A 85 -5.17 -6.64 3.40
N LEU A 86 -4.18 -7.51 3.18
CA LEU A 86 -4.36 -8.95 3.20
C LEU A 86 -4.59 -9.44 4.64
N PRO A 87 -5.43 -10.47 4.82
CA PRO A 87 -5.64 -11.09 6.13
C PRO A 87 -4.32 -11.71 6.64
N GLN A 88 -4.11 -11.64 7.95
CA GLN A 88 -2.91 -12.19 8.59
C GLN A 88 -2.85 -13.72 8.50
N SER A 89 -4.00 -14.37 8.44
CA SER A 89 -4.14 -15.82 8.32
C SER A 89 -5.18 -16.19 7.27
N TYR A 90 -4.97 -17.33 6.64
CA TYR A 90 -5.97 -17.96 5.80
C TYR A 90 -7.11 -18.48 6.68
N HIS A 91 -8.33 -18.01 6.41
CA HIS A 91 -9.55 -18.49 7.05
C HIS A 91 -10.41 -19.18 5.99
N PRO A 92 -10.39 -20.52 5.90
CA PRO A 92 -11.25 -21.23 4.97
C PRO A 92 -12.71 -21.12 5.42
N GLU A 93 -13.64 -20.96 4.47
CA GLU A 93 -15.08 -20.96 4.75
C GLU A 93 -15.57 -22.32 5.25
N THR A 94 -14.92 -23.40 4.79
CA THR A 94 -15.19 -24.78 5.21
C THR A 94 -13.90 -25.44 5.66
N LEU A 95 -13.93 -26.09 6.82
CA LEU A 95 -12.81 -26.87 7.32
C LEU A 95 -12.60 -28.10 6.42
N PRO A 96 -11.42 -28.29 5.83
CA PRO A 96 -11.14 -29.48 5.05
C PRO A 96 -11.02 -30.71 5.98
N GLU A 97 -11.44 -31.87 5.48
CA GLU A 97 -11.32 -33.13 6.21
C GLU A 97 -9.85 -33.60 6.34
N VAL A 98 -9.03 -33.27 5.33
CA VAL A 98 -7.60 -33.58 5.27
C VAL A 98 -6.83 -32.32 4.89
N GLY A 99 -5.75 -32.03 5.62
CA GLY A 99 -4.83 -30.93 5.32
C GLY A 99 -3.40 -31.44 5.20
N GLU A 100 -2.72 -31.09 4.11
CA GLU A 100 -1.29 -31.33 3.92
C GLU A 100 -0.51 -30.09 4.33
N LEU A 101 0.55 -30.28 5.12
CA LEU A 101 1.47 -29.22 5.51
C LEU A 101 2.80 -29.48 4.81
N ASP A 102 3.19 -28.57 3.93
CA ASP A 102 4.48 -28.59 3.25
C ASP A 102 5.47 -27.65 3.95
N GLU A 103 6.74 -28.05 3.99
CA GLU A 103 7.81 -27.29 4.65
C GLU A 103 8.61 -26.48 3.64
N LEU A 104 8.57 -25.15 3.77
CA LEU A 104 9.39 -24.26 2.96
C LEU A 104 10.59 -23.75 3.77
N GLN A 105 11.79 -24.07 3.31
CA GLN A 105 13.02 -23.54 3.89
C GLN A 105 13.48 -22.30 3.12
N THR A 106 13.70 -21.19 3.85
CA THR A 106 14.26 -19.96 3.28
C THR A 106 15.37 -19.42 4.17
N PHE A 107 16.44 -18.92 3.56
CA PHE A 107 17.52 -18.26 4.28
C PHE A 107 17.11 -16.84 4.66
N VAL A 108 17.14 -16.54 5.96
CA VAL A 108 16.89 -15.19 6.50
C VAL A 108 18.17 -14.69 7.17
N GLY A 109 18.84 -13.73 6.53
CA GLY A 109 20.20 -13.31 6.92
C GLY A 109 20.35 -12.72 8.33
N SER A 110 19.32 -12.05 8.86
CA SER A 110 19.28 -11.60 10.26
C SER A 110 17.87 -11.77 10.81
N LYS A 111 17.68 -12.77 11.67
CA LYS A 111 16.45 -12.95 12.42
C LYS A 111 16.42 -11.95 13.57
N LYS A 112 15.37 -11.11 13.64
CA LYS A 112 15.15 -10.21 14.78
C LYS A 112 14.68 -10.92 16.06
N ASN A 113 14.16 -12.15 15.91
CA ASN A 113 13.66 -12.97 17.00
C ASN A 113 14.52 -14.24 17.09
N GLN A 114 15.01 -14.56 18.29
CA GLN A 114 15.65 -15.84 18.57
C GLN A 114 14.56 -16.89 18.71
N SER A 115 14.30 -17.63 17.63
CA SER A 115 13.41 -18.79 17.68
C SER A 115 14.03 -19.88 16.81
N GLY A 116 14.59 -20.89 17.48
CA GLY A 116 15.25 -22.06 16.91
C GLY A 116 16.24 -22.71 17.90
N ASP A 117 16.17 -24.05 18.03
CA ASP A 117 17.03 -24.89 18.90
C ASP A 117 18.35 -25.31 18.23
N GLY A 118 19.08 -24.36 17.65
CA GLY A 118 20.42 -24.62 17.14
C GLY A 118 21.47 -24.44 18.24
N GLN A 119 21.99 -25.54 18.81
CA GLN A 119 23.21 -25.48 19.62
C GLN A 119 24.39 -25.01 18.76
N ARG A 120 25.17 -24.07 19.31
CA ARG A 120 26.35 -23.49 18.67
C ARG A 120 27.50 -24.48 18.55
#